data_AF-A0A1S2QPI0-F1
#
_entry.id   AF-A0A1S2QPI0-F1
#
_cell.length_a   1.000
_cell.length_b   1.000
_cell.length_c   1.000
_cell.angle_alpha   90.00
_cell.angle_beta   90.00
_cell.angle_gamma   90.00
#
_symmetry.space_group_name_H-M   'P 1'
#
loop_
_entity.id
_entity.type
_entity.pdbx_description
1 polymer ?
#
loop_
_entity_poly.entity_id
_entity_poly.type
_entity_poly.pdbx_seq_one_letter_code
_entity_poly.pdbx_strand_id
1 'polypeptide(L)'
;MTVTPGGTASTSLTVRNDSDIVEAYTLEVVGDCAAWTTVEPARVSLYPGTSETVTIRLAPPRSPDVRAGDVPLAVRVLPTEHPESVTVPETTVHIEAFHELRTEVLPRRRRGWLRGRYRLAVRNEGNTPAQVSFAPEQPGEELKFGFTPPELTLEPGESAETRLRSRIGKPVWFGKPVVWPFTVHATDAEAAAEAERPGAPVRPPLEAEFVQIPVFPKWLLAVLAALIALLLAWFALVRPAVRSAAKQAADEVVQPRPTPGNSQNGQSPGTGTGKGTGKQQGGGQGDGGSGGTGGTGGTESGNGQQSSTTIDVQTAGGANKTGTYVVPKGKIFGITDIVVANFQGDEGLLTITFGDRKITTIALETFRNQDYHWVTPIKIPADATVTMNVNCAKPGTPATGRQAAQCHEVLNVSGVLSDVTR
;
A
#
# COMPACT_ATOMS: atom_id res chain seq x y z
N MET A 1 -4.77 -46.42 3.16
CA MET A 1 -5.30 -45.90 4.46
C MET A 1 -5.59 -44.41 4.31
N THR A 2 -6.43 -43.80 5.14
CA THR A 2 -6.86 -42.38 4.97
C THR A 2 -6.45 -41.52 6.16
N VAL A 3 -6.11 -40.24 5.92
CA VAL A 3 -5.77 -39.27 6.97
C VAL A 3 -6.18 -37.84 6.60
N THR A 4 -6.84 -37.15 7.54
CA THR A 4 -7.17 -35.72 7.44
C THR A 4 -5.97 -34.83 7.79
N PRO A 5 -5.62 -33.80 7.00
CA PRO A 5 -4.61 -32.82 7.37
C PRO A 5 -4.94 -32.08 8.68
N GLY A 6 -3.98 -32.08 9.62
CA GLY A 6 -4.15 -31.62 11.00
C GLY A 6 -4.72 -32.68 11.97
N GLY A 7 -5.16 -33.83 11.45
CA GLY A 7 -5.52 -35.01 12.24
C GLY A 7 -4.34 -35.97 12.42
N THR A 8 -4.63 -37.17 12.94
CA THR A 8 -3.64 -38.26 13.02
C THR A 8 -4.25 -39.60 12.66
N ALA A 9 -3.52 -40.43 11.93
CA ALA A 9 -3.87 -41.81 11.64
C ALA A 9 -2.75 -42.76 12.12
N SER A 10 -3.05 -44.05 12.23
CA SER A 10 -2.06 -45.07 12.52
C SER A 10 -2.28 -46.33 11.70
N THR A 11 -1.19 -47.02 11.42
CA THR A 11 -1.14 -48.37 10.84
C THR A 11 -0.04 -49.16 11.54
N SER A 12 0.13 -50.43 11.20
CA SER A 12 1.16 -51.29 11.80
C SER A 12 1.96 -52.04 10.74
N LEU A 13 3.19 -52.42 11.12
CA LEU A 13 4.10 -53.22 10.31
C LEU A 13 4.67 -54.31 11.20
N THR A 14 4.55 -55.56 10.78
CA THR A 14 5.16 -56.70 11.47
C THR A 14 6.48 -57.07 10.80
N VAL A 15 7.56 -57.02 11.57
CA VAL A 15 8.89 -57.49 11.18
C VAL A 15 9.07 -58.90 11.74
N ARG A 16 9.65 -59.81 10.95
CA ARG A 16 10.00 -61.18 11.37
C ARG A 16 11.45 -61.46 11.05
N ASN A 17 12.16 -62.08 11.99
CA ASN A 17 13.50 -62.58 11.75
C ASN A 17 13.45 -64.02 11.20
N ASP A 18 13.80 -64.18 9.93
CA ASP A 18 13.89 -65.48 9.24
C ASP A 18 15.35 -66.02 9.17
N SER A 19 16.32 -65.38 9.84
CA SER A 19 17.70 -65.87 9.99
C SER A 19 17.86 -66.82 11.18
N ASP A 20 19.03 -67.44 11.28
CA ASP A 20 19.43 -68.35 12.37
C ASP A 20 20.15 -67.66 13.54
N ILE A 21 20.39 -66.34 13.45
CA ILE A 21 20.99 -65.52 14.52
C ILE A 21 20.02 -64.46 15.08
N VAL A 22 20.38 -63.83 16.19
CA VAL A 22 19.66 -62.64 16.69
C VAL A 22 19.99 -61.46 15.80
N GLU A 23 18.97 -60.78 15.26
CA GLU A 23 19.11 -59.68 14.31
C GLU A 23 18.39 -58.43 14.85
N ALA A 24 18.99 -57.25 14.64
CA ALA A 24 18.47 -55.98 15.13
C ALA A 24 18.07 -55.08 13.96
N TYR A 25 16.77 -54.83 13.81
CA TYR A 25 16.24 -54.05 12.69
C TYR A 25 16.01 -52.60 13.10
N THR A 26 16.55 -51.66 12.33
CA THR A 26 16.26 -50.21 12.43
C THR A 26 15.22 -49.85 11.36
N LEU A 27 14.22 -49.05 11.73
CA LEU A 27 13.09 -48.71 10.87
C LEU A 27 13.05 -47.21 10.59
N GLU A 28 13.07 -46.85 9.31
CA GLU A 28 13.12 -45.46 8.85
C GLU A 28 11.99 -45.20 7.85
N VAL A 29 11.19 -44.15 8.05
CA VAL A 29 10.22 -43.72 7.04
C VAL A 29 10.96 -43.02 5.90
N VAL A 30 10.60 -43.35 4.66
CA VAL A 30 11.18 -42.74 3.45
C VAL A 30 10.06 -42.32 2.48
N GLY A 31 10.38 -41.42 1.55
CA GLY A 31 9.40 -40.78 0.66
C GLY A 31 8.63 -39.64 1.34
N ASP A 32 7.61 -39.14 0.66
CA ASP A 32 6.94 -37.87 1.00
C ASP A 32 6.18 -37.89 2.34
N CYS A 33 5.87 -39.08 2.86
CA CYS A 33 5.28 -39.28 4.19
C CYS A 33 6.27 -39.01 5.35
N ALA A 34 7.58 -39.05 5.10
CA ALA A 34 8.59 -39.11 6.16
C ALA A 34 8.65 -37.86 7.06
N ALA A 35 8.32 -36.67 6.53
CA ALA A 35 8.37 -35.42 7.29
C ALA A 35 7.29 -35.30 8.39
N TRP A 36 6.30 -36.19 8.40
CA TRP A 36 5.11 -36.13 9.27
C TRP A 36 4.66 -37.53 9.76
N THR A 37 5.56 -38.52 9.73
CA THR A 37 5.29 -39.89 10.17
C THR A 37 6.37 -40.39 11.14
N THR A 38 5.97 -41.03 12.24
CA THR A 38 6.88 -41.69 13.20
C THR A 38 6.66 -43.21 13.20
N VAL A 39 7.69 -43.97 13.61
CA VAL A 39 7.64 -45.42 13.80
C VAL A 39 8.08 -45.74 15.23
N GLU A 40 7.23 -46.45 15.96
CA GLU A 40 7.42 -46.74 17.39
C GLU A 40 7.17 -48.24 17.65
N PRO A 41 8.17 -49.01 18.12
CA PRO A 41 9.59 -48.64 18.27
C PRO A 41 10.33 -48.49 16.93
N ALA A 42 11.26 -47.54 16.84
CA ALA A 42 12.10 -47.31 15.66
C ALA A 42 13.26 -48.32 15.51
N ARG A 43 13.52 -49.15 16.53
CA ARG A 43 14.46 -50.28 16.47
C ARG A 43 13.92 -51.46 17.26
N VAL A 44 13.95 -52.65 16.67
CA VAL A 44 13.55 -53.92 17.29
C VAL A 44 14.73 -54.89 17.30
N SER A 45 14.71 -55.88 18.21
CA SER A 45 15.77 -56.91 18.32
C SER A 45 15.13 -58.27 18.46
N LEU A 46 15.28 -59.11 17.43
CA LEU A 46 14.46 -60.30 17.22
C LEU A 46 15.32 -61.56 17.23
N TYR A 47 14.90 -62.55 18.01
CA TYR A 47 15.45 -63.91 17.97
C TYR A 47 15.02 -64.65 16.69
N PRO A 48 15.76 -65.68 16.23
CA PRO A 48 15.38 -66.54 15.11
C PRO A 48 13.92 -67.00 15.17
N GLY A 49 13.19 -66.82 14.06
CA GLY A 49 11.78 -67.19 13.92
C GLY A 49 10.78 -66.31 14.67
N THR A 50 11.22 -65.27 15.41
CA THR A 50 10.30 -64.38 16.16
C THR A 50 9.85 -63.18 15.33
N SER A 51 8.75 -62.55 15.74
CA SER A 51 8.17 -61.37 15.08
C SER A 51 7.76 -60.31 16.09
N GLU A 52 7.86 -59.05 15.71
CA GLU A 52 7.38 -57.90 16.48
C GLU A 52 6.60 -56.94 15.56
N THR A 53 5.56 -56.31 16.09
CA THR A 53 4.71 -55.38 15.34
C THR A 53 4.96 -53.95 15.82
N VAL A 54 5.54 -53.13 14.96
CA VAL A 54 5.69 -51.70 15.21
C VAL A 54 4.41 -50.94 14.87
N THR A 55 4.20 -49.80 15.53
CA THR A 55 3.15 -48.85 15.17
C THR A 55 3.75 -47.75 14.30
N ILE A 56 3.12 -47.46 13.18
CA ILE A 56 3.45 -46.33 12.30
C ILE A 56 2.37 -45.28 12.51
N ARG A 57 2.74 -44.08 12.97
CA ARG A 57 1.83 -42.98 13.29
C ARG A 57 2.03 -41.81 12.34
N LEU A 58 0.97 -41.38 11.69
CA LEU A 58 0.96 -40.31 10.70
C LEU A 58 0.25 -39.08 11.29
N ALA A 59 0.86 -37.91 11.15
CA ALA A 59 0.35 -36.63 11.66
C ALA A 59 0.61 -35.49 10.65
N PRO A 60 0.03 -35.54 9.43
CA PRO A 60 0.25 -34.53 8.41
C PRO A 60 -0.22 -33.15 8.91
N PRO A 61 0.61 -32.09 8.86
CA PRO A 61 0.17 -30.75 9.24
C PRO A 61 -0.94 -30.25 8.30
N ARG A 62 -1.85 -29.44 8.84
CA ARG A 62 -2.84 -28.70 8.04
C ARG A 62 -2.14 -27.54 7.33
N SER A 63 -1.47 -27.84 6.21
CA SER A 63 -0.74 -26.87 5.37
C SER A 63 -0.99 -27.15 3.88
N PRO A 64 -1.04 -26.11 3.02
CA PRO A 64 -1.06 -26.28 1.55
C PRO A 64 0.13 -27.09 1.00
N ASP A 65 1.22 -27.23 1.76
CA ASP A 65 2.38 -28.05 1.38
C ASP A 65 2.03 -29.55 1.27
N VAL A 66 1.06 -30.03 2.06
CA VAL A 66 0.67 -31.44 2.14
C VAL A 66 -0.53 -31.69 1.23
N ARG A 67 -0.24 -31.82 -0.07
CA ARG A 67 -1.21 -32.00 -1.15
C ARG A 67 -2.19 -33.16 -0.90
N ALA A 68 -3.45 -32.97 -1.30
CA ALA A 68 -4.47 -34.02 -1.23
C ALA A 68 -4.22 -35.14 -2.27
N GLY A 69 -4.77 -36.32 -2.00
CA GLY A 69 -4.68 -37.49 -2.88
C GLY A 69 -3.78 -38.61 -2.33
N ASP A 70 -3.39 -39.53 -3.21
CA ASP A 70 -2.67 -40.75 -2.84
C ASP A 70 -1.15 -40.53 -2.82
N VAL A 71 -0.54 -40.72 -1.65
CA VAL A 71 0.89 -40.57 -1.37
C VAL A 71 1.48 -41.91 -0.91
N PRO A 72 2.65 -42.35 -1.41
CA PRO A 72 3.30 -43.56 -0.93
C PRO A 72 3.91 -43.36 0.47
N LEU A 73 3.56 -44.26 1.39
CA LEU A 73 4.26 -44.48 2.65
C LEU A 73 5.18 -45.70 2.48
N ALA A 74 6.48 -45.45 2.52
CA ALA A 74 7.51 -46.48 2.48
C ALA A 74 8.26 -46.51 3.82
N VAL A 75 8.49 -47.70 4.37
CA VAL A 75 9.30 -47.89 5.59
C VAL A 75 10.49 -48.78 5.27
N ARG A 76 11.69 -48.21 5.28
CA ARG A 76 12.94 -48.94 5.09
C ARG A 76 13.29 -49.67 6.38
N VAL A 77 13.44 -50.99 6.28
CA VAL A 77 13.83 -51.88 7.37
C VAL A 77 15.29 -52.31 7.13
N LEU A 78 16.18 -51.85 8.00
CA LEU A 78 17.63 -52.06 7.94
C LEU A 78 18.05 -53.12 8.97
N PRO A 79 18.47 -54.34 8.58
CA PRO A 79 19.16 -55.26 9.48
C PRO A 79 20.51 -54.68 9.93
N THR A 80 21.03 -55.13 11.07
CA THR A 80 22.34 -54.69 11.59
C THR A 80 23.45 -55.66 11.19
N GLU A 81 23.21 -56.97 11.29
CA GLU A 81 24.21 -58.00 10.99
C GLU A 81 24.26 -58.35 9.49
N HIS A 82 23.15 -58.14 8.76
CA HIS A 82 23.00 -58.37 7.32
C HIS A 82 22.61 -57.10 6.52
N PRO A 83 23.51 -56.10 6.36
CA PRO A 83 23.18 -54.82 5.71
C PRO A 83 22.82 -54.89 4.22
N GLU A 84 23.03 -56.03 3.55
CA GLU A 84 22.57 -56.29 2.18
C GLU A 84 21.11 -56.77 2.11
N SER A 85 20.55 -57.23 3.23
CA SER A 85 19.19 -57.82 3.32
C SER A 85 18.11 -56.77 3.65
N VAL A 86 18.27 -55.54 3.14
CA VAL A 86 17.33 -54.42 3.34
C VAL A 86 16.03 -54.64 2.58
N THR A 87 14.90 -54.35 3.24
CA THR A 87 13.57 -54.36 2.61
C THR A 87 12.84 -53.03 2.81
N VAL A 88 11.93 -52.71 1.88
CA VAL A 88 11.11 -51.50 1.90
C VAL A 88 9.65 -51.87 1.62
N PRO A 89 8.88 -52.31 2.64
CA PRO A 89 7.42 -52.36 2.55
C PRO A 89 6.83 -50.97 2.23
N GLU A 90 5.89 -50.96 1.28
CA GLU A 90 5.17 -49.75 0.82
C GLU A 90 3.66 -49.91 1.00
N THR A 91 2.95 -48.80 1.23
CA THR A 91 1.49 -48.73 1.27
C THR A 91 0.97 -47.34 0.89
N THR A 92 -0.28 -47.23 0.44
CA THR A 92 -0.86 -45.95 0.00
C THR A 92 -1.56 -45.21 1.14
N VAL A 93 -1.21 -43.93 1.32
CA VAL A 93 -1.88 -42.98 2.21
C VAL A 93 -2.71 -42.01 1.38
N HIS A 94 -4.02 -42.06 1.53
CA HIS A 94 -4.94 -41.09 0.97
C HIS A 94 -5.03 -39.89 1.93
N ILE A 95 -4.52 -38.75 1.48
CA ILE A 95 -4.59 -37.48 2.20
C ILE A 95 -5.86 -36.76 1.78
N GLU A 96 -6.75 -36.48 2.74
CA GLU A 96 -8.02 -35.83 2.46
C GLU A 96 -7.84 -34.37 2.00
N ALA A 97 -8.75 -33.90 1.16
CA ALA A 97 -8.82 -32.51 0.73
C ALA A 97 -9.29 -31.59 1.87
N PHE A 98 -8.71 -30.40 1.95
CA PHE A 98 -9.31 -29.28 2.69
C PHE A 98 -9.19 -27.98 1.88
N HIS A 99 -10.32 -27.28 1.75
CA HIS A 99 -10.43 -26.06 0.96
C HIS A 99 -10.46 -24.84 1.87
N GLU A 100 -9.39 -24.03 1.85
CA GLU A 100 -9.27 -22.81 2.66
C GLU A 100 -8.79 -21.67 1.76
N LEU A 101 -9.54 -20.57 1.68
CA LEU A 101 -9.15 -19.39 0.90
C LEU A 101 -9.09 -18.16 1.80
N ARG A 102 -8.00 -17.44 1.71
CA ARG A 102 -7.82 -16.12 2.32
C ARG A 102 -8.02 -15.04 1.26
N THR A 103 -8.84 -14.05 1.56
CA THR A 103 -9.25 -13.03 0.58
C THR A 103 -9.24 -11.63 1.19
N GLU A 104 -8.87 -10.63 0.41
CA GLU A 104 -8.85 -9.23 0.84
C GLU A 104 -9.17 -8.27 -0.30
N VAL A 105 -9.94 -7.20 -0.03
CA VAL A 105 -10.29 -6.15 -1.00
C VAL A 105 -9.64 -4.81 -0.64
N LEU A 106 -8.82 -4.28 -1.57
CA LEU A 106 -8.01 -3.08 -1.36
C LEU A 106 -8.23 -2.03 -2.47
N PRO A 107 -8.50 -0.75 -2.13
CA PRO A 107 -8.87 -0.25 -0.80
C PRO A 107 -10.35 -0.52 -0.52
N ARG A 108 -10.73 -0.85 0.73
CA ARG A 108 -12.14 -1.05 1.12
C ARG A 108 -13.05 0.15 0.80
N ARG A 109 -12.52 1.36 0.61
CA ARG A 109 -13.28 2.57 0.28
C ARG A 109 -12.63 3.34 -0.88
N ARG A 110 -13.36 3.63 -1.95
CA ARG A 110 -12.84 4.42 -3.10
C ARG A 110 -13.76 5.60 -3.47
N ARG A 111 -13.18 6.80 -3.57
CA ARG A 111 -13.86 8.01 -4.05
C ARG A 111 -13.73 8.17 -5.57
N GLY A 112 -14.77 8.67 -6.25
CA GLY A 112 -14.72 9.05 -7.68
C GLY A 112 -16.06 9.56 -8.24
N TRP A 113 -16.10 10.09 -9.46
CA TRP A 113 -17.34 10.61 -10.06
C TRP A 113 -18.28 9.52 -10.64
N LEU A 114 -17.69 8.49 -11.27
CA LEU A 114 -18.43 7.48 -12.05
C LEU A 114 -17.86 6.05 -11.96
N ARG A 115 -16.64 5.86 -11.44
CA ARG A 115 -15.91 4.58 -11.49
C ARG A 115 -15.06 4.37 -10.24
N GLY A 116 -15.21 3.23 -9.59
CA GLY A 116 -14.26 2.71 -8.61
C GLY A 116 -13.21 1.81 -9.27
N ARG A 117 -12.08 1.61 -8.59
CA ARG A 117 -11.08 0.57 -8.91
C ARG A 117 -10.56 -0.01 -7.60
N TYR A 118 -10.49 -1.33 -7.56
CA TYR A 118 -10.13 -2.14 -6.41
C TYR A 118 -9.25 -3.30 -6.90
N ARG A 119 -8.49 -3.88 -5.99
CA ARG A 119 -7.85 -5.18 -6.16
C ARG A 119 -8.46 -6.14 -5.15
N LEU A 120 -8.74 -7.36 -5.58
CA LEU A 120 -9.01 -8.47 -4.69
C LEU A 120 -7.78 -9.37 -4.73
N ALA A 121 -7.10 -9.49 -3.60
CA ALA A 121 -6.08 -10.49 -3.41
C ALA A 121 -6.76 -11.78 -2.92
N VAL A 122 -6.39 -12.91 -3.53
CA VAL A 122 -6.86 -14.24 -3.13
C VAL A 122 -5.65 -15.14 -2.97
N ARG A 123 -5.60 -15.86 -1.86
CA ARG A 123 -4.61 -16.90 -1.58
C ARG A 123 -5.30 -18.22 -1.31
N ASN A 124 -4.77 -19.28 -1.91
CA ASN A 124 -5.15 -20.64 -1.56
C ASN A 124 -4.32 -21.09 -0.35
N GLU A 125 -4.99 -21.34 0.77
CA GLU A 125 -4.41 -21.88 2.01
C GLU A 125 -4.88 -23.34 2.26
N GLY A 126 -5.65 -23.91 1.31
CA GLY A 126 -6.00 -25.33 1.24
C GLY A 126 -4.99 -26.18 0.46
N ASN A 127 -5.15 -27.50 0.44
CA ASN A 127 -4.21 -28.45 -0.18
C ASN A 127 -4.64 -29.02 -1.55
N THR A 128 -5.77 -28.56 -2.09
CA THR A 128 -6.27 -28.79 -3.45
C THR A 128 -6.15 -27.53 -4.32
N PRO A 129 -5.95 -27.62 -5.64
CA PRO A 129 -6.08 -26.48 -6.55
C PRO A 129 -7.48 -25.87 -6.46
N ALA A 130 -7.58 -24.55 -6.43
CA ALA A 130 -8.84 -23.82 -6.30
C ALA A 130 -9.18 -23.07 -7.59
N GLN A 131 -10.43 -23.14 -8.05
CA GLN A 131 -10.95 -22.33 -9.16
C GLN A 131 -11.92 -21.29 -8.63
N VAL A 132 -11.42 -20.08 -8.44
CA VAL A 132 -12.08 -18.99 -7.73
C VAL A 132 -12.83 -18.08 -8.69
N SER A 133 -14.14 -18.02 -8.52
CA SER A 133 -15.07 -17.12 -9.19
C SER A 133 -15.51 -15.98 -8.26
N PHE A 134 -15.98 -14.86 -8.81
CA PHE A 134 -16.35 -13.66 -8.04
C PHE A 134 -17.79 -13.22 -8.32
N ALA A 135 -18.66 -13.32 -7.32
CA ALA A 135 -20.04 -12.86 -7.37
C ALA A 135 -20.21 -11.55 -6.58
N PRO A 136 -20.42 -10.39 -7.25
CA PRO A 136 -20.66 -9.12 -6.57
C PRO A 136 -22.13 -9.01 -6.15
N GLU A 137 -22.36 -8.54 -4.93
CA GLU A 137 -23.68 -8.27 -4.37
C GLU A 137 -23.79 -6.79 -3.99
N GLN A 138 -24.94 -6.17 -4.26
CA GLN A 138 -25.25 -4.81 -3.81
C GLN A 138 -26.74 -4.76 -3.41
N PRO A 139 -27.13 -4.08 -2.32
CA PRO A 139 -28.55 -3.88 -1.96
C PRO A 139 -29.42 -3.09 -2.95
N GLY A 140 -28.90 -2.78 -4.14
CA GLY A 140 -29.53 -2.03 -5.24
C GLY A 140 -28.76 -2.26 -6.55
N GLU A 141 -29.30 -1.87 -7.69
CA GLU A 141 -28.74 -2.21 -9.02
C GLU A 141 -27.94 -1.07 -9.69
N GLU A 142 -27.50 -0.05 -8.93
CA GLU A 142 -26.89 1.15 -9.50
C GLU A 142 -25.43 0.98 -9.95
N LEU A 143 -24.68 0.06 -9.33
CA LEU A 143 -23.31 -0.27 -9.72
C LEU A 143 -23.27 -1.43 -10.70
N LYS A 144 -22.55 -1.23 -11.81
CA LYS A 144 -22.12 -2.30 -12.70
C LYS A 144 -20.68 -2.67 -12.36
N PHE A 145 -20.47 -3.93 -12.04
CA PHE A 145 -19.16 -4.50 -11.69
C PHE A 145 -18.47 -5.10 -12.90
N GLY A 146 -17.20 -5.45 -12.72
CA GLY A 146 -16.39 -6.13 -13.73
C GLY A 146 -15.02 -6.48 -13.15
N PHE A 147 -14.62 -7.73 -13.36
CA PHE A 147 -13.38 -8.31 -12.86
C PHE A 147 -12.40 -8.54 -14.03
N THR A 148 -11.11 -8.56 -13.77
CA THR A 148 -10.09 -8.81 -14.82
C THR A 148 -8.80 -9.36 -14.19
N PRO A 149 -8.57 -10.70 -14.24
CA PRO A 149 -9.41 -11.73 -14.87
C PRO A 149 -10.75 -11.99 -14.14
N PRO A 150 -11.76 -12.61 -14.78
CA PRO A 150 -13.06 -12.89 -14.17
C PRO A 150 -13.02 -14.09 -13.20
N GLU A 151 -12.05 -14.98 -13.36
CA GLU A 151 -11.79 -16.15 -12.53
C GLU A 151 -10.28 -16.22 -12.25
N LEU A 152 -9.89 -16.97 -11.21
CA LEU A 152 -8.50 -17.31 -10.90
C LEU A 152 -8.39 -18.83 -10.68
N THR A 153 -7.38 -19.47 -11.25
CA THR A 153 -6.91 -20.79 -10.82
C THR A 153 -5.73 -20.57 -9.88
N LEU A 154 -5.70 -21.27 -8.74
CA LEU A 154 -4.66 -21.14 -7.73
C LEU A 154 -4.19 -22.51 -7.23
N GLU A 155 -2.90 -22.78 -7.39
CA GLU A 155 -2.25 -23.90 -6.72
C GLU A 155 -2.28 -23.73 -5.18
N PRO A 156 -2.29 -24.81 -4.38
CA PRO A 156 -2.07 -24.76 -2.94
C PRO A 156 -0.87 -23.89 -2.55
N GLY A 157 -1.12 -22.89 -1.69
CA GLY A 157 -0.15 -21.90 -1.24
C GLY A 157 -0.07 -20.63 -2.10
N GLU A 158 -0.50 -20.70 -3.37
CA GLU A 158 -0.39 -19.61 -4.36
C GLU A 158 -1.29 -18.41 -4.01
N SER A 159 -0.87 -17.23 -4.44
CA SER A 159 -1.62 -15.98 -4.30
C SER A 159 -1.69 -15.21 -5.62
N ALA A 160 -2.86 -14.74 -6.02
CA ALA A 160 -3.04 -13.88 -7.19
C ALA A 160 -4.01 -12.71 -6.92
N GLU A 161 -3.95 -11.68 -7.77
CA GLU A 161 -4.85 -10.53 -7.73
C GLU A 161 -5.81 -10.51 -8.92
N THR A 162 -7.10 -10.22 -8.68
CA THR A 162 -8.00 -9.71 -9.73
C THR A 162 -8.32 -8.22 -9.53
N ARG A 163 -8.50 -7.50 -10.64
CA ARG A 163 -8.88 -6.08 -10.65
C ARG A 163 -10.38 -5.94 -10.75
N LEU A 164 -11.03 -5.57 -9.65
CA LEU A 164 -12.44 -5.18 -9.64
C LEU A 164 -12.62 -3.71 -10.01
N ARG A 165 -13.62 -3.44 -10.84
CA ARG A 165 -14.05 -2.10 -11.25
C ARG A 165 -15.56 -1.96 -11.06
N SER A 166 -15.99 -1.12 -10.11
CA SER A 166 -17.37 -0.64 -10.06
C SER A 166 -17.58 0.55 -11.01
N ARG A 167 -18.78 0.69 -11.57
CA ARG A 167 -19.19 1.83 -12.40
C ARG A 167 -20.66 2.14 -12.12
N ILE A 168 -20.94 3.38 -11.72
CA ILE A 168 -22.32 3.87 -11.62
C ILE A 168 -22.81 4.44 -12.97
N GLY A 169 -24.11 4.31 -13.24
CA GLY A 169 -24.73 4.76 -14.49
C GLY A 169 -24.90 6.29 -14.61
N LYS A 170 -25.20 6.99 -13.51
CA LYS A 170 -25.55 8.43 -13.49
C LYS A 170 -24.53 9.23 -12.65
N PRO A 171 -24.05 10.41 -13.12
CA PRO A 171 -23.20 11.29 -12.32
C PRO A 171 -24.03 12.12 -11.32
N VAL A 172 -23.49 12.36 -10.13
CA VAL A 172 -23.98 13.41 -9.22
C VAL A 172 -23.36 14.74 -9.64
N TRP A 173 -24.17 15.66 -10.15
CA TRP A 173 -23.66 16.97 -10.61
C TRP A 173 -23.30 17.89 -9.45
N PHE A 174 -24.20 18.04 -8.47
CA PHE A 174 -24.04 18.89 -7.28
C PHE A 174 -24.63 18.18 -6.07
N GLY A 175 -24.07 18.38 -4.87
CA GLY A 175 -24.65 17.81 -3.64
C GLY A 175 -23.63 17.54 -2.54
N LYS A 176 -24.01 16.65 -1.61
CA LYS A 176 -23.08 15.91 -0.76
C LYS A 176 -22.61 14.66 -1.53
N PRO A 177 -21.46 14.05 -1.20
CA PRO A 177 -21.10 12.73 -1.73
C PRO A 177 -22.15 11.67 -1.35
N VAL A 178 -22.37 10.70 -2.23
CA VAL A 178 -23.26 9.55 -2.02
C VAL A 178 -22.40 8.31 -1.81
N VAL A 179 -22.80 7.41 -0.90
CA VAL A 179 -22.08 6.18 -0.58
C VAL A 179 -22.85 5.00 -1.15
N TRP A 180 -22.15 4.14 -1.90
CA TRP A 180 -22.67 2.91 -2.49
C TRP A 180 -21.89 1.73 -1.90
N PRO A 181 -22.37 1.12 -0.79
CA PRO A 181 -21.78 -0.10 -0.25
C PRO A 181 -22.13 -1.29 -1.14
N PHE A 182 -21.19 -2.22 -1.26
CA PHE A 182 -21.36 -3.48 -1.98
C PHE A 182 -20.45 -4.54 -1.34
N THR A 183 -20.71 -5.80 -1.67
CA THR A 183 -19.98 -6.94 -1.15
C THR A 183 -19.52 -7.81 -2.33
N VAL A 184 -18.48 -8.62 -2.16
CA VAL A 184 -18.09 -9.62 -3.15
C VAL A 184 -17.92 -10.96 -2.47
N HIS A 185 -18.57 -11.99 -3.00
CA HIS A 185 -18.35 -13.38 -2.63
C HIS A 185 -17.25 -13.96 -3.53
N ALA A 186 -16.29 -14.65 -2.93
CA ALA A 186 -15.26 -15.39 -3.64
C ALA A 186 -15.52 -16.89 -3.45
N THR A 187 -15.91 -17.56 -4.54
CA THR A 187 -16.41 -18.94 -4.53
C THR A 187 -15.46 -19.85 -5.30
N ASP A 188 -14.84 -20.78 -4.57
CA ASP A 188 -14.11 -21.92 -5.14
C ASP A 188 -15.10 -22.98 -5.65
N ALA A 189 -14.95 -23.42 -6.90
CA ALA A 189 -15.89 -24.31 -7.57
C ALA A 189 -15.98 -25.70 -6.92
N GLU A 190 -14.85 -26.30 -6.54
CA GLU A 190 -14.83 -27.63 -5.91
C GLU A 190 -15.39 -27.57 -4.48
N ALA A 191 -14.94 -26.61 -3.67
CA ALA A 191 -15.52 -26.39 -2.35
C ALA A 191 -17.02 -26.06 -2.39
N ALA A 192 -17.53 -25.41 -3.45
CA ALA A 192 -18.96 -25.13 -3.60
C ALA A 192 -19.76 -26.42 -3.87
N ALA A 193 -19.24 -27.33 -4.70
CA ALA A 193 -19.84 -28.64 -4.92
C ALA A 193 -19.86 -29.50 -3.64
N GLU A 194 -18.86 -29.35 -2.77
CA GLU A 194 -18.83 -30.04 -1.47
C GLU A 194 -19.68 -29.35 -0.38
N ALA A 195 -19.91 -28.03 -0.51
CA ALA A 195 -20.65 -27.21 0.45
C ALA A 195 -22.19 -27.37 0.40
N GLU A 196 -22.74 -28.19 -0.52
CA GLU A 196 -24.15 -28.61 -0.45
C GLU A 196 -24.43 -29.53 0.77
N ARG A 197 -23.38 -30.01 1.46
CA ARG A 197 -23.48 -30.71 2.75
C ARG A 197 -23.87 -29.73 3.87
N PRO A 198 -24.91 -30.01 4.69
CA PRO A 198 -25.30 -29.13 5.79
C PRO A 198 -24.16 -28.89 6.80
N GLY A 199 -23.87 -27.62 7.07
CA GLY A 199 -22.83 -27.20 8.03
C GLY A 199 -21.51 -26.72 7.42
N ALA A 200 -21.40 -26.63 6.10
CA ALA A 200 -20.24 -26.04 5.43
C ALA A 200 -19.93 -24.60 5.91
N PRO A 201 -18.66 -24.21 6.08
CA PRO A 201 -18.29 -22.90 6.61
C PRO A 201 -18.61 -21.78 5.61
N VAL A 202 -19.59 -20.94 5.94
CA VAL A 202 -19.94 -19.74 5.17
C VAL A 202 -18.75 -18.77 5.20
N ARG A 203 -18.10 -18.60 4.04
CA ARG A 203 -16.94 -17.71 3.87
C ARG A 203 -17.37 -16.25 4.14
N PRO A 204 -16.64 -15.46 4.96
CA PRO A 204 -16.99 -14.07 5.22
C PRO A 204 -16.85 -13.25 3.93
N PRO A 205 -17.87 -12.46 3.53
CA PRO A 205 -17.89 -11.82 2.22
C PRO A 205 -17.14 -10.48 2.23
N LEU A 206 -16.56 -10.10 1.09
CA LEU A 206 -15.64 -8.96 1.00
C LEU A 206 -16.39 -7.62 0.87
N GLU A 207 -16.57 -6.92 1.98
CA GLU A 207 -17.21 -5.59 2.04
C GLU A 207 -16.34 -4.46 1.45
N ALA A 208 -16.95 -3.63 0.59
CA ALA A 208 -16.33 -2.40 0.08
C ALA A 208 -17.34 -1.29 -0.26
N GLU A 209 -16.86 -0.05 -0.35
CA GLU A 209 -17.68 1.13 -0.66
C GLU A 209 -17.15 1.92 -1.88
N PHE A 210 -18.05 2.26 -2.80
CA PHE A 210 -17.83 3.33 -3.78
C PHE A 210 -18.48 4.64 -3.30
N VAL A 211 -17.66 5.65 -3.03
CA VAL A 211 -18.12 6.99 -2.63
C VAL A 211 -18.17 7.90 -3.84
N GLN A 212 -19.37 8.13 -4.35
CA GLN A 212 -19.59 9.04 -5.47
C GLN A 212 -19.47 10.49 -5.02
N ILE A 213 -18.44 11.18 -5.50
CA ILE A 213 -18.25 12.63 -5.29
C ILE A 213 -18.99 13.44 -6.36
N PRO A 214 -19.50 14.64 -6.05
CA PRO A 214 -20.12 15.52 -7.03
C PRO A 214 -19.11 16.01 -8.08
N VAL A 215 -19.58 16.26 -9.31
CA VAL A 215 -18.75 16.76 -10.42
C VAL A 215 -18.41 18.25 -10.22
N PHE A 216 -19.36 19.07 -9.76
CA PHE A 216 -19.17 20.51 -9.59
C PHE A 216 -19.49 20.99 -8.16
N PRO A 217 -18.71 21.94 -7.61
CA PRO A 217 -19.03 22.58 -6.35
C PRO A 217 -20.17 23.58 -6.51
N LYS A 218 -21.04 23.71 -5.50
CA LYS A 218 -22.23 24.58 -5.56
C LYS A 218 -21.91 26.07 -5.80
N TRP A 219 -20.74 26.55 -5.40
CA TRP A 219 -20.35 27.96 -5.64
C TRP A 219 -20.23 28.30 -7.12
N LEU A 220 -19.97 27.31 -7.99
CA LEU A 220 -19.89 27.52 -9.44
C LEU A 220 -21.21 28.04 -10.02
N LEU A 221 -22.35 27.63 -9.45
CA LEU A 221 -23.67 28.15 -9.82
C LEU A 221 -23.85 29.62 -9.43
N ALA A 222 -23.31 30.04 -8.28
CA ALA A 222 -23.35 31.43 -7.84
C ALA A 222 -22.45 32.33 -8.72
N VAL A 223 -21.25 31.84 -9.10
CA VAL A 223 -20.36 32.55 -10.04
C VAL A 223 -20.98 32.61 -11.44
N LEU A 224 -21.61 31.54 -11.92
CA LEU A 224 -22.33 31.55 -13.20
C LEU A 224 -23.50 32.54 -13.18
N ALA A 225 -24.29 32.59 -12.09
CA ALA A 225 -25.36 33.57 -11.93
C ALA A 225 -24.83 35.01 -11.89
N ALA A 226 -23.71 35.26 -11.21
CA ALA A 226 -23.05 36.57 -11.18
C ALA A 226 -22.53 37.00 -12.57
N LEU A 227 -21.93 36.08 -13.33
CA LEU A 227 -21.49 36.34 -14.71
C LEU A 227 -22.67 36.64 -15.64
N ILE A 228 -23.78 35.92 -15.50
CA ILE A 228 -25.02 36.20 -16.25
C ILE A 228 -25.59 37.57 -15.86
N ALA A 229 -25.61 37.92 -14.57
CA ALA A 229 -26.08 39.23 -14.10
C ALA A 229 -25.20 40.39 -14.62
N LEU A 230 -23.87 40.23 -14.60
CA LEU A 230 -22.93 41.20 -15.18
C LEU A 230 -23.11 41.34 -16.69
N LEU A 231 -23.33 40.24 -17.41
CA LEU A 231 -23.58 40.25 -18.85
C LEU A 231 -24.91 40.95 -19.18
N LEU A 232 -25.97 40.68 -18.42
CA LEU A 232 -27.25 41.38 -18.55
C LEU A 232 -27.12 42.88 -18.26
N ALA A 233 -26.39 43.26 -17.19
CA ALA A 233 -26.11 44.66 -16.86
C ALA A 233 -25.30 45.36 -17.96
N TRP A 234 -24.31 44.70 -18.56
CA TRP A 234 -23.56 45.21 -19.71
C TRP A 234 -24.48 45.47 -20.92
N PHE A 235 -25.36 44.52 -21.27
CA PHE A 235 -26.28 44.68 -22.39
C PHE A 235 -27.39 45.72 -22.13
N ALA A 236 -27.85 45.87 -20.89
CA ALA A 236 -28.96 46.76 -20.52
C ALA A 236 -28.55 48.20 -20.17
N LEU A 237 -27.37 48.40 -19.55
CA LEU A 237 -26.92 49.72 -19.06
C LEU A 237 -25.76 50.28 -19.90
N VAL A 238 -24.73 49.47 -20.15
CA VAL A 238 -23.48 49.96 -20.78
C VAL A 238 -23.63 50.05 -22.31
N ARG A 239 -24.20 49.04 -22.95
CA ARG A 239 -24.35 49.00 -24.42
C ARG A 239 -25.23 50.15 -24.99
N PRO A 240 -26.31 50.61 -24.32
CA PRO A 240 -27.01 51.83 -24.73
C PRO A 240 -26.17 53.09 -24.51
N ALA A 241 -25.55 53.25 -23.33
CA ALA A 241 -24.74 54.44 -23.01
C ALA A 241 -23.57 54.64 -23.98
N VAL A 242 -22.84 53.57 -24.31
CA VAL A 242 -21.75 53.59 -25.30
C VAL A 242 -22.26 53.94 -26.70
N ARG A 243 -23.47 53.49 -27.08
CA ARG A 243 -24.11 53.88 -28.37
C ARG A 243 -24.55 55.34 -28.39
N SER A 244 -25.01 55.90 -27.27
CA SER A 244 -25.35 57.32 -27.15
C SER A 244 -24.11 58.20 -27.23
N ALA A 245 -23.06 57.88 -26.47
CA ALA A 245 -21.79 58.60 -26.52
C ALA A 245 -21.13 58.54 -27.91
N ALA A 246 -21.16 57.39 -28.57
CA ALA A 246 -20.64 57.23 -29.94
C ALA A 246 -21.46 57.99 -31.00
N LYS A 247 -22.76 58.26 -30.75
CA LYS A 247 -23.54 59.17 -31.60
C LYS A 247 -23.19 60.63 -31.34
N GLN A 248 -23.15 61.05 -30.08
CA GLN A 248 -22.82 62.43 -29.71
C GLN A 248 -21.44 62.84 -30.25
N ALA A 249 -20.43 61.97 -30.13
CA ALA A 249 -19.11 62.18 -30.69
C ALA A 249 -19.04 62.12 -32.23
N ALA A 250 -20.06 61.59 -32.91
CA ALA A 250 -20.18 61.65 -34.36
C ALA A 250 -20.88 62.94 -34.82
N ASP A 251 -21.95 63.36 -34.11
CA ASP A 251 -22.70 64.59 -34.40
C ASP A 251 -21.84 65.85 -34.13
N GLU A 252 -20.98 65.84 -33.10
CA GLU A 252 -20.07 66.96 -32.75
C GLU A 252 -19.03 67.27 -33.84
N VAL A 253 -18.70 66.28 -34.69
CA VAL A 253 -17.75 66.44 -35.83
C VAL A 253 -18.41 67.10 -37.05
N VAL A 254 -19.74 67.28 -37.07
CA VAL A 254 -20.51 67.82 -38.21
C VAL A 254 -20.92 69.30 -38.01
N GLN A 255 -20.13 70.07 -37.24
CA GLN A 255 -20.26 71.53 -37.19
C GLN A 255 -19.61 72.19 -38.44
N PRO A 256 -20.32 73.07 -39.18
CA PRO A 256 -19.81 73.65 -40.42
C PRO A 256 -18.68 74.67 -40.16
N ARG A 257 -17.51 74.39 -40.72
CA ARG A 257 -16.30 75.22 -40.63
C ARG A 257 -16.40 76.48 -41.52
N PRO A 258 -16.27 77.70 -40.98
CA PRO A 258 -16.25 78.92 -41.79
C PRO A 258 -15.03 79.00 -42.75
N THR A 259 -15.26 79.54 -43.94
CA THR A 259 -14.27 79.65 -45.02
C THR A 259 -13.26 80.78 -44.77
N PRO A 260 -11.97 80.68 -45.18
CA PRO A 260 -10.94 81.66 -44.80
C PRO A 260 -10.96 82.94 -45.66
N GLY A 261 -10.52 84.06 -45.08
CA GLY A 261 -10.20 85.31 -45.78
C GLY A 261 -8.71 85.67 -45.68
N ASN A 262 -8.14 86.20 -46.77
CA ASN A 262 -6.72 86.57 -46.86
C ASN A 262 -6.35 87.86 -46.11
N SER A 263 -5.14 87.92 -45.56
CA SER A 263 -4.20 89.05 -45.71
C SER A 263 -2.78 88.66 -45.24
N GLN A 264 -1.77 89.45 -45.62
CA GLN A 264 -0.34 89.08 -45.57
C GLN A 264 0.50 89.84 -44.53
N ASN A 265 1.72 89.32 -44.29
CA ASN A 265 2.95 89.98 -43.82
C ASN A 265 3.06 90.46 -42.35
N GLY A 266 4.23 90.18 -41.74
CA GLY A 266 4.67 90.81 -40.49
C GLY A 266 5.66 89.98 -39.65
N GLN A 267 6.96 90.30 -39.78
CA GLN A 267 8.10 90.06 -38.86
C GLN A 267 8.27 88.74 -38.07
N SER A 268 9.49 88.17 -38.20
CA SER A 268 10.24 87.42 -37.16
C SER A 268 11.26 88.38 -36.50
N PRO A 269 12.17 88.02 -35.55
CA PRO A 269 12.43 86.73 -34.87
C PRO A 269 12.68 86.84 -33.33
N GLY A 270 13.10 85.73 -32.68
CA GLY A 270 13.73 85.72 -31.33
C GLY A 270 13.43 84.46 -30.51
N THR A 271 14.29 83.44 -30.49
CA THR A 271 15.34 83.18 -29.46
C THR A 271 14.83 83.08 -28.01
N GLY A 272 14.98 81.96 -27.28
CA GLY A 272 15.53 80.64 -27.65
C GLY A 272 15.87 79.76 -26.43
N THR A 273 16.54 78.62 -26.67
CA THR A 273 17.28 77.75 -25.71
C THR A 273 16.55 77.16 -24.47
N GLY A 274 16.59 75.85 -24.19
CA GLY A 274 17.13 74.71 -24.98
C GLY A 274 17.52 73.48 -24.14
N LYS A 275 17.84 72.36 -24.82
CA LYS A 275 18.36 71.05 -24.33
C LYS A 275 17.39 70.26 -23.41
N GLY A 276 17.32 68.92 -23.43
CA GLY A 276 18.22 67.87 -23.97
C GLY A 276 19.09 67.28 -22.85
N THR A 277 19.34 65.96 -22.70
CA THR A 277 19.29 64.79 -23.62
C THR A 277 18.60 63.57 -22.95
N GLY A 278 18.40 62.35 -23.51
CA GLY A 278 19.33 61.36 -24.10
C GLY A 278 20.36 60.85 -23.06
N LYS A 279 20.84 59.58 -23.00
CA LYS A 279 20.82 58.38 -23.89
C LYS A 279 21.38 57.16 -23.06
N GLN A 280 21.43 55.86 -23.42
CA GLN A 280 21.08 55.03 -24.60
C GLN A 280 20.71 53.56 -24.16
N GLN A 281 21.25 52.51 -24.81
CA GLN A 281 21.03 51.06 -24.62
C GLN A 281 21.84 50.41 -23.47
N GLY A 282 21.48 49.16 -23.11
CA GLY A 282 22.39 48.16 -22.56
C GLY A 282 21.86 46.74 -22.78
N GLY A 283 22.61 45.90 -23.51
CA GLY A 283 22.29 44.48 -23.72
C GLY A 283 23.56 43.63 -23.62
N GLY A 284 23.44 42.41 -23.09
CA GLY A 284 24.57 41.50 -22.88
C GLY A 284 24.10 40.05 -22.83
N GLN A 285 24.88 39.16 -23.42
CA GLN A 285 24.63 37.73 -23.50
C GLN A 285 25.77 36.96 -22.80
N GLY A 286 25.42 35.91 -22.07
CA GLY A 286 26.34 34.99 -21.41
C GLY A 286 25.77 33.57 -21.49
N ASP A 287 26.65 32.57 -21.59
CA ASP A 287 26.32 31.21 -22.02
C ASP A 287 26.69 30.16 -20.95
N GLY A 288 26.11 28.96 -21.08
CA GLY A 288 26.57 27.72 -20.44
C GLY A 288 25.81 27.24 -19.20
N GLY A 289 25.38 25.97 -19.18
CA GLY A 289 25.05 25.26 -17.93
C GLY A 289 23.86 24.28 -17.94
N SER A 290 24.04 23.12 -18.57
CA SER A 290 23.19 21.90 -18.51
C SER A 290 22.43 21.61 -17.20
N GLY A 291 21.20 21.05 -17.26
CA GLY A 291 20.49 20.58 -16.06
C GLY A 291 19.08 19.94 -16.21
N GLY A 292 18.99 18.76 -16.84
CA GLY A 292 17.89 17.76 -16.74
C GLY A 292 16.46 18.17 -16.36
N THR A 293 15.55 18.22 -17.35
CA THR A 293 14.11 18.48 -17.15
C THR A 293 13.36 17.31 -16.49
N GLY A 294 13.01 17.44 -15.21
CA GLY A 294 12.07 16.54 -14.51
C GLY A 294 10.61 17.04 -14.61
N GLY A 295 9.67 16.15 -14.92
CA GLY A 295 8.30 16.54 -15.30
C GLY A 295 7.43 17.09 -14.15
N THR A 296 6.90 18.30 -14.32
CA THR A 296 6.02 18.99 -13.35
C THR A 296 4.61 18.41 -13.32
N GLY A 297 4.41 17.31 -12.58
CA GLY A 297 3.11 16.67 -12.33
C GLY A 297 2.20 17.46 -11.37
N GLY A 298 1.89 18.71 -11.67
CA GLY A 298 1.15 19.60 -10.77
C GLY A 298 -0.35 19.29 -10.69
N THR A 299 -0.82 18.65 -9.63
CA THR A 299 -2.25 18.63 -9.26
C THR A 299 -2.44 18.37 -7.75
N GLU A 300 -2.77 19.39 -6.98
CA GLU A 300 -4.07 19.56 -6.29
C GLU A 300 -4.08 20.85 -5.44
N SER A 301 -5.27 21.39 -5.15
CA SER A 301 -5.43 22.63 -4.37
C SER A 301 -5.75 22.31 -2.90
N GLY A 302 -4.75 22.48 -2.06
CA GLY A 302 -4.85 22.51 -0.60
C GLY A 302 -3.62 23.23 -0.03
N ASN A 303 -3.78 23.95 1.08
CA ASN A 303 -2.73 24.82 1.65
C ASN A 303 -1.62 24.04 2.38
N GLY A 304 -1.19 22.90 1.84
CA GLY A 304 -0.19 22.02 2.44
C GLY A 304 0.72 21.39 1.40
N GLN A 305 2.02 21.61 1.54
CA GLN A 305 3.05 21.02 0.70
C GLN A 305 3.51 19.70 1.31
N GLN A 306 3.71 18.65 0.50
CA GLN A 306 4.35 17.42 0.97
C GLN A 306 5.75 17.74 1.49
N SER A 307 6.09 17.19 2.66
CA SER A 307 7.35 17.49 3.34
C SER A 307 7.87 16.24 4.06
N SER A 308 9.18 16.05 3.99
CA SER A 308 9.89 15.06 4.79
C SER A 308 11.19 15.67 5.32
N THR A 309 11.68 15.10 6.42
CA THR A 309 12.92 15.52 7.08
C THR A 309 13.58 14.32 7.78
N THR A 310 14.88 14.40 8.03
CA THR A 310 15.65 13.34 8.68
C THR A 310 16.38 13.91 9.89
N ILE A 311 16.20 13.26 11.04
CA ILE A 311 16.94 13.50 12.27
C ILE A 311 17.98 12.38 12.40
N ASP A 312 19.26 12.73 12.24
CA ASP A 312 20.42 11.85 12.42
C ASP A 312 21.03 12.08 13.81
N VAL A 313 21.25 11.01 14.59
CA VAL A 313 21.81 11.10 15.94
C VAL A 313 22.94 10.09 16.12
N GLN A 314 24.16 10.63 16.19
CA GLN A 314 25.38 9.90 16.52
C GLN A 314 25.83 10.21 17.95
N THR A 315 25.99 9.20 18.81
CA THR A 315 26.33 9.37 20.24
C THR A 315 27.17 8.21 20.80
N ALA A 316 28.11 8.52 21.68
CA ALA A 316 29.02 7.54 22.27
C ALA A 316 28.32 6.54 23.20
N GLY A 317 28.92 5.36 23.40
CA GLY A 317 28.48 4.38 24.39
C GLY A 317 28.47 4.95 25.81
N GLY A 318 27.40 4.68 26.54
CA GLY A 318 27.13 5.25 27.87
C GLY A 318 26.64 6.70 27.86
N ALA A 319 26.42 7.31 26.70
CA ALA A 319 25.98 8.70 26.56
C ALA A 319 24.60 8.83 25.90
N ASN A 320 23.86 9.87 26.29
CA ASN A 320 22.60 10.25 25.66
C ASN A 320 22.74 11.49 24.78
N LYS A 321 21.89 11.61 23.77
CA LYS A 321 21.86 12.74 22.85
C LYS A 321 20.47 12.88 22.22
N THR A 322 20.04 14.12 21.98
CA THR A 322 18.78 14.43 21.31
C THR A 322 19.04 15.09 19.97
N GLY A 323 18.51 14.50 18.89
CA GLY A 323 18.34 15.17 17.61
C GLY A 323 16.96 15.83 17.53
N THR A 324 16.87 17.00 16.90
CA THR A 324 15.67 17.84 16.92
C THR A 324 15.41 18.46 15.55
N TYR A 325 14.19 18.31 15.04
CA TYR A 325 13.61 19.14 13.99
C TYR A 325 12.65 20.16 14.61
N VAL A 326 12.64 21.39 14.13
CA VAL A 326 11.72 22.45 14.57
C VAL A 326 10.75 22.77 13.44
N VAL A 327 9.44 22.80 13.72
CA VAL A 327 8.43 23.17 12.71
C VAL A 327 8.58 24.66 12.35
N PRO A 328 8.73 25.02 11.06
CA PRO A 328 8.91 26.40 10.65
C PRO A 328 7.78 27.34 11.11
N LYS A 329 8.15 28.60 11.38
CA LYS A 329 7.22 29.65 11.80
C LYS A 329 6.06 29.82 10.83
N GLY A 330 4.85 29.90 11.37
CA GLY A 330 3.62 30.02 10.60
C GLY A 330 3.17 28.74 9.89
N LYS A 331 3.82 27.59 10.11
CA LYS A 331 3.40 26.29 9.57
C LYS A 331 2.85 25.35 10.66
N ILE A 332 2.11 24.33 10.23
CA ILE A 332 1.73 23.15 11.00
C ILE A 332 2.26 21.95 10.21
N PHE A 333 3.03 21.06 10.85
CA PHE A 333 3.45 19.81 10.22
C PHE A 333 2.46 18.71 10.63
N GLY A 334 1.60 18.29 9.70
CA GLY A 334 0.77 17.11 9.86
C GLY A 334 1.56 15.86 9.49
N ILE A 335 2.21 15.24 10.47
CA ILE A 335 3.01 14.03 10.30
C ILE A 335 2.08 12.84 10.09
N THR A 336 2.30 12.09 9.00
CA THR A 336 1.58 10.84 8.72
C THR A 336 2.44 9.62 9.01
N ASP A 337 3.76 9.70 8.84
CA ASP A 337 4.62 8.52 8.89
C ASP A 337 5.99 8.86 9.50
N ILE A 338 6.61 7.85 10.11
CA ILE A 338 8.02 7.86 10.51
C ILE A 338 8.70 6.54 10.13
N VAL A 339 10.00 6.58 9.88
CA VAL A 339 10.86 5.40 9.73
C VAL A 339 12.09 5.58 10.63
N VAL A 340 12.35 4.59 11.49
CA VAL A 340 13.46 4.55 12.45
C VAL A 340 14.44 3.47 12.02
N ALA A 341 15.74 3.75 12.00
CA ALA A 341 16.77 2.83 11.55
C ALA A 341 17.97 2.73 12.52
N ASN A 342 18.02 1.62 13.27
CA ASN A 342 19.20 1.10 13.94
C ASN A 342 19.92 0.14 12.97
N PHE A 343 20.62 0.69 11.99
CA PHE A 343 21.25 -0.11 10.94
C PHE A 343 22.56 -0.78 11.40
N GLN A 344 23.13 -0.37 12.54
CA GLN A 344 24.40 -0.90 13.07
C GLN A 344 24.21 -2.02 14.11
N GLY A 345 22.99 -2.18 14.65
CA GLY A 345 22.68 -3.12 15.71
C GLY A 345 23.13 -2.62 17.08
N ASP A 346 22.97 -1.32 17.32
CA ASP A 346 23.18 -0.63 18.59
C ASP A 346 22.27 -1.19 19.70
N GLU A 347 22.69 -1.04 20.96
CA GLU A 347 21.98 -1.48 22.17
C GLU A 347 21.66 -0.25 23.05
N GLY A 348 20.44 -0.19 23.61
CA GLY A 348 20.00 0.96 24.42
C GLY A 348 18.55 1.35 24.20
N LEU A 349 18.21 2.63 24.44
CA LEU A 349 16.84 3.13 24.32
C LEU A 349 16.74 4.34 23.38
N LEU A 350 15.74 4.31 22.50
CA LEU A 350 15.36 5.41 21.62
C LEU A 350 13.96 5.89 21.99
N THR A 351 13.78 7.19 22.19
CA THR A 351 12.48 7.82 22.47
C THR A 351 12.16 8.90 21.46
N ILE A 352 10.96 8.83 20.88
CA ILE A 352 10.45 9.81 19.92
C ILE A 352 9.37 10.65 20.59
N THR A 353 9.50 11.98 20.50
CA THR A 353 8.58 12.96 21.10
C THR A 353 8.19 14.01 20.07
N PHE A 354 6.89 14.31 20.02
CA PHE A 354 6.25 15.23 19.08
C PHE A 354 5.59 16.36 19.90
N GLY A 355 6.23 17.54 19.94
CA GLY A 355 5.98 18.53 20.99
C GLY A 355 6.22 17.92 22.37
N ASP A 356 5.29 18.12 23.30
CA ASP A 356 5.34 17.50 24.64
C ASP A 356 4.86 16.03 24.64
N ARG A 357 4.31 15.53 23.52
CA ARG A 357 3.74 14.18 23.45
C ARG A 357 4.81 13.14 23.10
N LYS A 358 5.16 12.28 24.05
CA LYS A 358 5.90 11.04 23.77
C LYS A 358 5.08 10.15 22.82
N ILE A 359 5.67 9.75 21.70
CA ILE A 359 5.06 8.88 20.70
C ILE A 359 5.37 7.41 21.00
N THR A 360 6.65 7.09 21.19
CA THR A 360 7.11 5.73 21.51
C THR A 360 8.46 5.77 22.23
N THR A 361 8.77 4.68 22.93
CA THR A 361 10.11 4.35 23.43
C THR A 361 10.40 2.92 22.97
N ILE A 362 11.52 2.72 22.27
CA ILE A 362 11.91 1.45 21.64
C ILE A 362 13.27 1.04 22.20
N ALA A 363 13.47 -0.25 22.46
CA ALA A 363 14.79 -0.81 22.73
C ALA A 363 15.55 -1.00 21.40
N LEU A 364 16.78 -0.50 21.31
CA LEU A 364 17.54 -0.50 20.05
C LEU A 364 17.79 -1.91 19.56
N GLU A 365 18.11 -2.82 20.47
CA GLU A 365 18.38 -4.22 20.20
C GLU A 365 17.20 -4.95 19.51
N THR A 366 15.94 -4.53 19.71
CA THR A 366 14.74 -5.23 19.20
C THR A 366 14.38 -4.94 17.74
N PHE A 367 15.04 -4.00 17.06
CA PHE A 367 14.75 -3.67 15.66
C PHE A 367 16.03 -3.36 14.87
N ARG A 368 15.89 -3.22 13.54
CA ARG A 368 16.95 -2.67 12.66
C ARG A 368 16.41 -1.59 11.73
N ASN A 369 15.20 -1.81 11.20
CA ASN A 369 14.35 -0.77 10.62
C ASN A 369 12.93 -0.96 11.17
N GLN A 370 12.22 0.12 11.45
CA GLN A 370 10.83 0.11 11.94
C GLN A 370 10.08 1.32 11.38
N ASP A 371 8.96 1.09 10.68
CA ASP A 371 8.03 2.14 10.29
C ASP A 371 6.88 2.30 11.30
N TYR A 372 6.28 3.49 11.32
CA TYR A 372 4.96 3.72 11.91
C TYR A 372 4.18 4.69 11.02
N HIS A 373 2.91 4.40 10.75
CA HIS A 373 2.04 5.17 9.87
C HIS A 373 0.69 5.47 10.54
N TRP A 374 0.12 6.66 10.31
CA TRP A 374 -1.10 7.15 10.95
C TRP A 374 -2.13 7.67 9.94
N VAL A 375 -3.31 7.05 9.93
CA VAL A 375 -4.47 7.47 9.10
C VAL A 375 -4.95 8.89 9.44
N THR A 376 -4.76 9.33 10.70
CA THR A 376 -5.03 10.69 11.16
C THR A 376 -3.70 11.40 11.45
N PRO A 377 -3.31 12.43 10.69
CA PRO A 377 -2.01 13.08 10.87
C PRO A 377 -1.84 13.70 12.26
N ILE A 378 -0.69 13.48 12.89
CA ILE A 378 -0.33 14.13 14.15
C ILE A 378 0.17 15.54 13.83
N LYS A 379 -0.61 16.55 14.23
CA LYS A 379 -0.34 17.96 13.92
C LYS A 379 0.62 18.58 14.93
N ILE A 380 1.81 18.95 14.47
CA ILE A 380 2.81 19.68 15.25
C ILE A 380 2.70 21.17 14.89
N PRO A 381 2.43 22.08 15.85
CA PRO A 381 2.29 23.51 15.57
C PRO A 381 3.65 24.17 15.27
N ALA A 382 3.61 25.41 14.78
CA ALA A 382 4.79 26.24 14.56
C ALA A 382 5.66 26.36 15.82
N ASP A 383 6.98 26.44 15.64
CA ASP A 383 8.01 26.53 16.69
C ASP A 383 8.10 25.31 17.65
N ALA A 384 7.16 24.36 17.60
CA ALA A 384 7.26 23.09 18.32
C ALA A 384 8.19 22.09 17.61
N THR A 385 8.65 21.09 18.36
CA THR A 385 9.72 20.19 17.95
C THR A 385 9.26 18.77 17.64
N VAL A 386 10.00 18.10 16.77
CA VAL A 386 10.05 16.63 16.69
C VAL A 386 11.44 16.23 17.16
N THR A 387 11.53 15.34 18.15
CA THR A 387 12.82 14.95 18.75
C THR A 387 13.00 13.44 18.78
N MET A 388 14.21 12.99 18.48
CA MET A 388 14.70 11.64 18.75
C MET A 388 15.77 11.73 19.84
N ASN A 389 15.46 11.23 21.04
CA ASN A 389 16.45 11.03 22.10
C ASN A 389 16.99 9.60 22.02
N VAL A 390 18.30 9.47 21.89
CA VAL A 390 19.03 8.20 21.88
C VAL A 390 19.84 8.11 23.16
N ASN A 391 19.64 7.05 23.94
CA ASN A 391 20.43 6.68 25.08
C ASN A 391 21.21 5.41 24.72
N CYS A 392 22.44 5.59 24.24
CA CYS A 392 23.29 4.51 23.72
C CYS A 392 23.92 3.75 24.90
N ALA A 393 23.49 2.52 25.14
CA ALA A 393 24.18 1.66 26.11
C ALA A 393 25.50 1.16 25.51
N LYS A 394 25.47 0.66 24.27
CA LYS A 394 26.63 0.09 23.58
C LYS A 394 26.49 0.21 22.05
N PRO A 395 27.52 0.73 21.34
CA PRO A 395 27.55 0.72 19.89
C PRO A 395 27.52 -0.71 19.32
N GLY A 396 26.81 -0.87 18.22
CA GLY A 396 26.54 -2.13 17.55
C GLY A 396 27.73 -2.70 16.79
N THR A 397 27.53 -3.90 16.25
CA THR A 397 28.49 -4.57 15.37
C THR A 397 27.79 -4.95 14.08
N PRO A 398 27.94 -4.15 13.00
CA PRO A 398 27.44 -4.49 11.68
C PRO A 398 28.02 -5.80 11.14
N ALA A 399 27.44 -6.31 10.04
CA ALA A 399 27.86 -7.55 9.37
C ALA A 399 29.33 -7.56 8.88
N THR A 400 30.06 -6.45 8.99
CA THR A 400 31.52 -6.36 8.79
C THR A 400 32.34 -6.94 9.95
N GLY A 401 31.71 -7.31 11.07
CA GLY A 401 32.35 -7.89 12.25
C GLY A 401 33.21 -6.91 13.07
N ARG A 402 33.17 -5.61 12.74
CA ARG A 402 33.86 -4.53 13.47
C ARG A 402 32.84 -3.70 14.22
N GLN A 403 32.99 -3.57 15.53
CA GLN A 403 32.13 -2.74 16.35
C GLN A 403 32.23 -1.26 15.93
N ALA A 404 31.11 -0.55 15.97
CA ALA A 404 31.04 0.88 15.72
C ALA A 404 31.70 1.69 16.85
N ALA A 405 32.16 2.91 16.54
CA ALA A 405 32.76 3.82 17.53
C ALA A 405 31.72 4.55 18.42
N GLN A 406 30.46 4.58 17.97
CA GLN A 406 29.34 5.32 18.55
C GLN A 406 28.04 4.72 18.02
N CYS A 407 26.93 4.81 18.76
CA CYS A 407 25.62 4.50 18.20
C CYS A 407 25.24 5.53 17.13
N HIS A 408 24.49 5.12 16.11
CA HIS A 408 24.08 5.96 14.98
C HIS A 408 22.65 5.61 14.55
N GLU A 409 21.71 6.38 15.08
CA GLU A 409 20.28 6.23 14.81
C GLU A 409 19.79 7.27 13.80
N VAL A 410 18.86 6.86 12.94
CA VAL A 410 18.24 7.74 11.93
C VAL A 410 16.72 7.67 12.02
N LEU A 411 16.07 8.82 12.17
CA LEU A 411 14.62 8.99 12.13
C LEU A 411 14.24 9.85 10.91
N ASN A 412 13.60 9.26 9.91
CA ASN A 412 12.90 10.00 8.87
C ASN A 412 11.45 10.27 9.30
N VAL A 413 10.94 11.45 8.96
CA VAL A 413 9.59 11.94 9.31
C VAL A 413 8.94 12.50 8.06
N SER A 414 7.74 12.05 7.71
CA SER A 414 7.01 12.51 6.52
C SER A 414 5.56 12.91 6.79
N GLY A 415 5.04 13.80 5.95
CA GLY A 415 3.66 14.23 5.97
C GLY A 415 3.42 15.49 5.15
N VAL A 416 2.55 16.37 5.64
CA VAL A 416 2.14 17.60 4.96
C VAL A 416 2.43 18.82 5.84
N LEU A 417 3.21 19.76 5.31
CA LEU A 417 3.51 21.04 5.96
C LEU A 417 2.56 22.11 5.42
N SER A 418 1.61 22.55 6.26
CA SER A 418 0.54 23.49 5.89
C SER A 418 0.68 24.83 6.58
N ASP A 419 0.23 25.92 5.96
CA ASP A 419 0.16 27.23 6.62
C ASP A 419 -0.85 27.23 7.78
N VAL A 420 -0.52 27.94 8.87
CA VAL A 420 -1.46 28.28 9.93
C VAL A 420 -2.49 29.25 9.35
N THR A 421 -3.71 28.78 9.10
CA THR A 421 -4.85 29.66 8.83
C THR A 421 -5.09 30.57 10.03
N ARG A 422 -5.05 31.87 9.77
CA ARG A 422 -5.16 32.96 10.74
C ARG A 422 -6.60 33.28 11.10
#